data_AF-A0A3N1PF80-F1
#
_entry.id   AF-A0A3N1PF80-F1
#
_cell.length_a   1.000
_cell.length_b   1.000
_cell.length_c   1.000
_cell.angle_alpha   90.00
_cell.angle_beta   90.00
_cell.angle_gamma   90.00
#
_symmetry.space_group_name_H-M   'P 1'
#
loop_
_entity.id
_entity.type
_entity.pdbx_description
1 polymer ?
#
loop_
_entity_poly.entity_id
_entity_poly.type
_entity_poly.pdbx_seq_one_letter_code
_entity_poly.pdbx_strand_id
1 'polypeptide(L)'
;MNAIRTLLVLTLLLGLGYPMLVTGLGQWLFPAQANGSLIHDGAGRLIGSALIGQGFTGAGYFHSRPSATGYDGAGSGATNLPQGSAARRAFAEAQPYSHPAMLTKSASGVDPDLPLAAALEQVPRVAAARGLPAAKVQSLVLSRRQAGILGPQVVNVLLLNLALDKEPYAR
;
A
#
# COMPACT_ATOMS: atom_id res chain seq x y z
N MET A 1 -41.29 -26.22 -12.89
CA MET A 1 -40.17 -26.55 -13.80
C MET A 1 -39.36 -25.31 -14.22
N ASN A 2 -40.00 -24.20 -14.59
CA ASN A 2 -39.30 -23.00 -15.10
C ASN A 2 -38.35 -22.34 -14.08
N ALA A 3 -38.74 -22.24 -12.81
CA ALA A 3 -37.89 -21.64 -11.77
C ALA A 3 -36.55 -22.37 -11.57
N ILE A 4 -36.56 -23.71 -11.58
CA ILE A 4 -35.33 -24.51 -11.44
C ILE A 4 -34.43 -24.34 -12.67
N ARG A 5 -35.02 -24.28 -13.88
CA ARG A 5 -34.26 -24.04 -15.11
C ARG A 5 -33.61 -22.66 -15.10
N THR A 6 -34.37 -21.63 -14.73
CA THR A 6 -33.84 -20.27 -14.61
C THR A 6 -32.71 -20.20 -13.59
N LEU A 7 -32.87 -20.84 -12.42
CA LEU A 7 -31.80 -20.93 -11.43
C LEU A 7 -30.54 -21.58 -12.00
N LEU A 8 -30.66 -22.75 -12.65
CA LEU A 8 -29.50 -23.44 -13.24
C LEU A 8 -28.80 -22.62 -14.32
N VAL A 9 -29.56 -21.97 -15.21
CA VAL A 9 -29.01 -21.11 -16.26
C VAL A 9 -28.26 -19.93 -15.63
N LEU A 10 -28.84 -19.24 -14.64
CA LEU A 10 -28.19 -18.11 -13.99
C LEU A 10 -26.95 -18.54 -13.18
N THR A 11 -26.99 -19.71 -12.52
CA THR A 11 -25.82 -20.26 -11.82
C THR A 11 -24.67 -20.55 -12.77
N LEU A 12 -24.94 -21.19 -13.91
CA LEU A 12 -23.90 -21.47 -14.91
C LEU A 12 -23.39 -20.18 -15.55
N LEU A 13 -24.28 -19.25 -15.88
CA LEU A 13 -23.91 -18.00 -16.53
C LEU A 13 -23.10 -17.10 -15.61
N LEU A 14 -23.54 -16.88 -14.36
CA LEU A 14 -22.92 -15.94 -13.42
C LEU A 14 -21.80 -16.59 -12.57
N GLY A 15 -21.86 -17.90 -12.35
CA GLY A 15 -20.86 -18.64 -11.58
C GLY A 15 -19.72 -19.21 -12.43
N LEU A 16 -19.92 -19.42 -13.74
CA LEU A 16 -18.88 -19.96 -14.63
C LEU A 16 -18.64 -19.06 -15.85
N GLY A 17 -19.68 -18.75 -16.62
CA GLY A 17 -19.54 -17.98 -17.86
C GLY A 17 -18.92 -16.60 -17.64
N TYR A 18 -19.45 -15.84 -16.69
CA TYR A 18 -18.97 -14.50 -16.37
C TYR A 18 -17.55 -14.48 -15.78
N PRO A 19 -17.22 -15.28 -14.73
CA PRO A 19 -15.85 -15.32 -14.19
C PRO A 19 -14.81 -15.76 -15.22
N MET A 20 -15.11 -16.75 -16.08
CA MET A 20 -14.18 -17.19 -17.13
C MET A 20 -13.95 -16.10 -18.17
N LEU A 21 -15.01 -15.41 -18.59
CA LEU A 21 -14.89 -14.30 -19.54
C LEU A 21 -14.04 -13.16 -18.96
N VAL A 22 -14.34 -12.72 -17.73
CA VAL A 22 -13.59 -11.64 -17.07
C VAL A 22 -12.15 -12.04 -16.82
N THR A 23 -11.89 -13.27 -16.39
CA THR A 23 -10.53 -13.78 -16.18
C THR A 23 -9.75 -13.85 -17.49
N GLY A 24 -10.36 -14.38 -18.55
CA GLY A 24 -9.74 -14.46 -19.87
C GLY A 24 -9.38 -13.08 -20.44
N LEU A 25 -10.32 -12.13 -20.37
CA LEU A 25 -10.07 -10.75 -20.79
C LEU A 25 -9.02 -10.06 -19.91
N GLY A 26 -9.07 -10.27 -18.59
CA GLY A 26 -8.12 -9.71 -17.65
C GLY A 26 -6.69 -10.19 -17.90
N GLN A 27 -6.50 -11.48 -18.14
CA GLN A 27 -5.19 -12.04 -18.47
C GLN A 27 -4.69 -11.59 -19.86
N TRP A 28 -5.60 -11.39 -20.82
CA TRP A 28 -5.22 -10.94 -22.16
C TRP A 28 -4.84 -9.45 -22.21
N LEU A 29 -5.65 -8.60 -21.58
CA LEU A 29 -5.48 -7.14 -21.64
C LEU A 29 -4.57 -6.58 -20.55
N PHE A 30 -4.61 -7.15 -19.34
CA PHE A 30 -3.95 -6.61 -18.15
C PHE A 30 -3.29 -7.71 -17.28
N PRO A 31 -2.36 -8.52 -17.85
CA PRO A 31 -1.79 -9.67 -17.16
C PRO A 31 -1.06 -9.28 -15.87
N ALA A 32 -0.36 -8.15 -15.83
CA ALA A 32 0.34 -7.73 -14.62
C ALA A 32 -0.63 -7.46 -13.46
N GLN A 33 -1.73 -6.76 -13.71
CA GLN A 33 -2.75 -6.40 -12.73
C GLN A 33 -3.59 -7.62 -12.33
N ALA A 34 -3.99 -8.45 -13.30
CA ALA A 34 -4.76 -9.67 -13.07
C ALA A 34 -4.02 -10.67 -12.19
N ASN A 35 -2.69 -10.68 -12.23
CA ASN A 35 -1.84 -11.51 -11.39
C ASN A 35 -1.34 -10.80 -10.12
N GLY A 36 -1.95 -9.67 -9.74
CA GLY A 36 -1.72 -9.01 -8.44
C GLY A 36 -0.62 -7.94 -8.42
N SER A 37 -0.17 -7.45 -9.58
CA SER A 37 0.83 -6.38 -9.69
C SER A 37 2.11 -6.66 -8.88
N LEU A 38 2.61 -7.89 -9.01
CA LEU A 38 3.76 -8.38 -8.26
C LEU A 38 5.05 -7.67 -8.68
N ILE A 39 5.91 -7.40 -7.70
CA ILE A 39 7.21 -6.76 -7.88
C ILE A 39 8.28 -7.79 -7.53
N HIS A 40 9.25 -7.91 -8.42
CA HIS A 40 10.40 -8.80 -8.27
C HIS A 40 11.70 -7.99 -8.17
N ASP A 41 12.68 -8.51 -7.45
CA ASP A 41 14.02 -7.93 -7.42
C ASP A 41 14.82 -8.25 -8.70
N GLY A 42 16.05 -7.74 -8.78
CA GLY A 42 16.95 -8.01 -9.91
C GLY A 42 17.39 -9.47 -10.03
N ALA A 43 17.18 -10.30 -9.00
CA ALA A 43 17.44 -11.73 -8.99
C ALA A 43 16.18 -12.57 -9.29
N GLY A 44 15.04 -11.93 -9.58
CA GLY A 44 13.78 -12.58 -9.89
C GLY A 44 12.99 -13.07 -8.67
N ARG A 45 13.38 -12.69 -7.45
CA ARG A 45 12.67 -13.07 -6.21
C ARG A 45 11.48 -12.14 -6.01
N LEU A 46 10.34 -12.70 -5.62
CA LEU A 46 9.15 -11.92 -5.26
C LEU A 46 9.43 -11.11 -3.98
N ILE A 47 9.36 -9.78 -4.10
CA ILE A 47 9.56 -8.85 -2.97
C ILE A 47 8.26 -8.26 -2.46
N GLY A 48 7.18 -8.30 -3.24
CA GLY A 48 5.87 -7.82 -2.82
C GLY A 48 4.92 -7.55 -3.98
N SER A 49 3.88 -6.78 -3.70
CA SER A 49 2.92 -6.27 -4.69
C SER A 49 2.87 -4.76 -4.58
N ALA A 50 2.68 -4.06 -5.71
CA ALA A 50 2.42 -2.63 -5.70
C ALA A 50 1.13 -2.26 -4.92
N LEU A 51 0.24 -3.22 -4.67
CA LEU A 51 -1.06 -3.01 -4.03
C LEU A 51 -1.07 -3.32 -2.53
N ILE A 52 0.03 -3.85 -1.97
CA ILE A 52 0.09 -4.32 -0.58
C ILE A 52 1.19 -3.57 0.17
N GLY A 53 0.79 -2.88 1.23
CA GLY A 53 1.70 -2.21 2.14
C GLY A 53 2.54 -3.20 2.94
N GLN A 54 3.76 -2.79 3.31
CA GLN A 54 4.69 -3.59 4.12
C GLN A 54 5.11 -2.84 5.38
N GLY A 55 5.45 -3.59 6.43
CA GLY A 55 5.95 -3.05 7.69
C GLY A 55 7.42 -2.67 7.61
N PHE A 56 7.72 -1.43 7.24
CA PHE A 56 9.08 -0.88 7.29
C PHE A 56 9.38 -0.30 8.67
N THR A 57 10.43 -0.81 9.33
CA THR A 57 10.87 -0.35 10.67
C THR A 57 12.23 0.34 10.65
N GLY A 58 13.06 0.08 9.64
CA GLY A 58 14.42 0.64 9.55
C GLY A 58 14.43 2.17 9.46
N ALA A 59 15.40 2.81 10.11
CA ALA A 59 15.53 4.27 10.15
C ALA A 59 15.81 4.89 8.77
N GLY A 60 16.40 4.12 7.85
CA GLY A 60 16.63 4.52 6.47
C GLY A 60 15.44 4.30 5.53
N TYR A 61 14.31 3.75 5.98
CA TYR A 61 13.14 3.53 5.13
C TYR A 61 12.02 4.51 5.46
N PHE A 62 11.18 4.80 4.47
CA PHE A 62 9.88 5.41 4.72
C PHE A 62 8.98 4.38 5.40
N HIS A 63 8.37 4.80 6.50
CA HIS A 63 7.43 3.99 7.27
C HIS A 63 6.05 4.13 6.67
N SER A 64 5.42 2.98 6.43
CA SER A 64 4.04 2.89 5.95
C SER A 64 3.05 3.37 7.01
N ARG A 65 1.81 3.62 6.58
CA ARG A 65 0.71 3.89 7.51
C ARG A 65 0.53 2.71 8.45
N PRO A 66 0.40 2.93 9.77
CA PRO A 66 0.27 1.85 10.72
C PRO A 66 -0.82 0.85 10.35
N SER A 67 -0.53 -0.43 10.50
CA SER A 67 -1.44 -1.52 10.17
C SER A 67 -2.25 -2.00 11.37
N ALA A 68 -3.51 -2.35 11.13
CA ALA A 68 -4.34 -3.11 12.07
C ALA A 68 -4.08 -4.62 12.03
N THR A 69 -3.63 -5.15 10.87
CA THR A 69 -3.38 -6.59 10.64
C THR A 69 -1.90 -6.96 10.67
N GLY A 70 -1.00 -6.00 10.93
CA GLY A 70 0.44 -6.23 10.86
C GLY A 70 0.97 -6.38 9.43
N TYR A 71 0.25 -5.86 8.43
CA TYR A 71 0.56 -5.95 7.00
C TYR A 71 0.48 -7.38 6.45
N ASP A 72 -0.27 -8.26 7.12
CA ASP A 72 -0.51 -9.62 6.65
C ASP A 72 -1.43 -9.62 5.41
N GLY A 73 -0.94 -10.10 4.27
CA GLY A 73 -1.71 -10.21 3.03
C GLY A 73 -2.85 -11.24 3.08
N ALA A 74 -2.84 -12.16 4.05
CA ALA A 74 -3.94 -13.08 4.29
C ALA A 74 -5.09 -12.43 5.08
N GLY A 75 -4.85 -11.29 5.72
CA GLY A 75 -5.81 -10.59 6.58
C GLY A 75 -6.06 -9.15 6.13
N SER A 76 -7.32 -8.82 5.85
CA SER A 76 -7.75 -7.44 5.59
C SER A 76 -8.74 -6.97 6.65
N GLY A 77 -8.44 -5.85 7.32
CA GLY A 77 -9.32 -5.29 8.33
C GLY A 77 -8.75 -4.10 9.08
N ALA A 78 -9.64 -3.42 9.81
CA ALA A 78 -9.34 -2.25 10.63
C ALA A 78 -9.36 -2.61 12.12
N THR A 79 -8.88 -1.70 12.98
CA THR A 79 -9.04 -1.86 14.43
C THR A 79 -10.47 -1.68 14.92
N ASN A 80 -11.33 -1.01 14.15
CA ASN A 80 -12.73 -0.71 14.47
C ASN A 80 -12.93 -0.05 15.85
N LEU A 81 -11.92 0.68 16.35
CA LEU A 81 -12.02 1.39 17.62
C LEU A 81 -12.85 2.68 17.49
N PRO A 82 -13.77 2.95 18.45
CA PRO A 82 -14.53 4.20 18.46
C PRO A 82 -13.62 5.41 18.70
N GLN A 83 -14.09 6.60 18.32
CA GLN A 83 -13.29 7.83 18.41
C GLN A 83 -12.83 8.15 19.85
N GLY A 84 -13.68 7.86 20.86
CA GLY A 84 -13.36 8.07 22.28
C GLY A 84 -12.44 7.03 22.91
N SER A 85 -12.00 6.00 22.16
CA SER A 85 -11.19 4.90 22.69
C SER A 85 -9.88 5.39 23.30
N ALA A 86 -9.60 4.98 24.54
CA ALA A 86 -8.32 5.24 25.20
C ALA A 86 -7.15 4.59 24.44
N ALA A 87 -7.35 3.37 23.91
CA ALA A 87 -6.33 2.68 23.11
C ALA A 87 -6.02 3.42 21.80
N ARG A 88 -7.03 4.05 21.17
CA ARG A 88 -6.82 4.89 19.97
C ARG A 88 -5.99 6.13 20.29
N ARG A 89 -6.30 6.80 21.41
CA ARG A 89 -5.54 7.98 21.88
C ARG A 89 -4.10 7.63 22.24
N ALA A 90 -3.92 6.59 23.04
CA ALA A 90 -2.59 6.10 23.44
C ALA A 90 -1.73 5.70 22.22
N PHE A 91 -2.33 5.09 21.19
CA PHE A 91 -1.61 4.76 19.96
C PHE A 91 -1.10 6.02 19.24
N ALA A 92 -1.95 7.06 19.12
CA ALA A 92 -1.59 8.31 18.47
C ALA A 92 -0.49 9.06 19.26
N GLU A 93 -0.61 9.12 20.59
CA GLU A 93 0.38 9.77 21.47
C GLU A 93 1.76 9.09 21.43
N ALA A 94 1.82 7.79 21.10
CA ALA A 94 3.07 7.04 21.00
C ALA A 94 3.79 7.21 19.65
N GLN A 95 3.19 7.86 18.65
CA GLN A 95 3.80 7.99 17.34
C GLN A 95 4.86 9.11 17.32
N PRO A 96 6.00 8.89 16.65
CA PRO A 96 7.03 9.92 16.48
C PRO A 96 6.70 10.90 15.33
N TYR A 97 5.44 10.95 14.91
CA TYR A 97 4.96 11.68 13.74
C TYR A 97 3.79 12.56 14.15
N SER A 98 3.59 13.65 13.43
CA SER A 98 2.51 14.61 13.65
C SER A 98 1.40 14.49 12.61
N HIS A 99 1.68 13.98 11.41
CA HIS A 99 0.66 13.87 10.37
C HIS A 99 -0.44 12.85 10.74
N PRO A 100 -1.74 13.19 10.62
CA PRO A 100 -2.85 12.32 11.04
C PRO A 100 -2.85 10.90 10.45
N ALA A 101 -2.35 10.75 9.22
CA ALA A 101 -2.20 9.46 8.56
C ALA A 101 -1.22 8.50 9.27
N MET A 102 -0.28 9.02 10.05
CA MET A 102 0.64 8.24 10.88
C MET A 102 0.09 8.01 12.29
N LEU A 103 -0.84 8.85 12.75
CA LEU A 103 -1.49 8.73 14.06
C LEU A 103 -2.62 7.71 14.11
N THR A 104 -3.01 7.16 12.96
CA THR A 104 -4.14 6.25 12.84
C THR A 104 -3.78 5.02 12.02
N LYS A 105 -4.36 3.88 12.40
CA LYS A 105 -4.22 2.65 11.63
C LYS A 105 -5.13 2.65 10.40
N SER A 106 -4.65 2.10 9.29
CA SER A 106 -5.40 2.02 8.03
C SER A 106 -6.60 1.06 8.14
N ALA A 107 -7.61 1.26 7.28
CA ALA A 107 -8.84 0.48 7.32
C ALA A 107 -8.70 -0.92 6.71
N SER A 108 -7.85 -1.08 5.69
CA SER A 108 -7.53 -2.39 5.10
C SER A 108 -6.49 -3.16 5.91
N GLY A 109 -5.65 -2.47 6.68
CA GLY A 109 -4.49 -3.07 7.34
C GLY A 109 -3.31 -3.34 6.39
N VAL A 110 -3.49 -3.19 5.08
CA VAL A 110 -2.46 -3.45 4.05
C VAL A 110 -2.30 -2.28 3.08
N ASP A 111 -2.56 -1.08 3.55
CA ASP A 111 -2.51 0.15 2.75
C ASP A 111 -1.11 0.42 2.17
N PRO A 112 -0.94 0.38 0.84
CA PRO A 112 0.35 0.65 0.20
C PRO A 112 0.68 2.15 0.12
N ASP A 113 -0.31 3.01 0.32
CA ASP A 113 -0.23 4.42 0.00
C ASP A 113 -0.12 5.28 1.27
N LEU A 114 0.75 6.28 1.18
CA LEU A 114 0.96 7.29 2.21
C LEU A 114 0.67 8.67 1.63
N PRO A 115 -0.12 9.53 2.30
CA PRO A 115 -0.29 10.91 1.86
C PRO A 115 1.05 11.61 1.66
N LEU A 116 1.18 12.40 0.60
CA LEU A 116 2.43 13.04 0.22
C LEU A 116 3.04 13.84 1.38
N ALA A 117 2.22 14.61 2.11
CA ALA A 117 2.67 15.39 3.26
C ALA A 117 3.24 14.52 4.39
N ALA A 118 2.66 13.34 4.65
CA ALA A 118 3.18 12.40 5.64
C ALA A 118 4.51 11.76 5.19
N ALA A 119 4.69 11.53 3.89
CA ALA A 119 5.98 11.08 3.37
C ALA A 119 7.05 12.18 3.49
N LEU A 120 6.70 13.42 3.18
CA LEU A 120 7.59 14.58 3.31
C LEU A 120 8.02 14.83 4.77
N GLU A 121 7.14 14.60 5.74
CA GLU A 121 7.48 14.68 7.17
C GLU A 121 8.64 13.74 7.56
N GLN A 122 8.75 12.59 6.89
CA GLN A 122 9.78 11.59 7.20
C GLN A 122 11.13 11.88 6.54
N VAL A 123 11.21 12.84 5.61
CA VAL A 123 12.42 13.15 4.84
C VAL A 123 13.64 13.41 5.72
N PRO A 124 13.59 14.24 6.79
CA PRO A 124 14.77 14.51 7.61
C PRO A 124 15.34 13.24 8.25
N ARG A 125 14.47 12.36 8.77
CA ARG A 125 14.86 11.09 9.39
C ARG A 125 15.55 10.17 8.38
N VAL A 126 14.91 9.98 7.22
CA VAL A 126 15.41 9.08 6.17
C VAL A 126 16.72 9.61 5.58
N ALA A 127 16.81 10.92 5.33
CA ALA A 127 18.01 11.58 4.82
C ALA A 127 19.20 11.40 5.77
N ALA A 128 19.00 11.68 7.07
CA ALA A 128 20.03 11.50 8.10
C ALA A 128 20.51 10.05 8.21
N ALA A 129 19.57 9.09 8.21
CA ALA A 129 19.91 7.66 8.31
C ALA A 129 20.65 7.10 7.08
N ARG A 130 20.50 7.73 5.91
CA ARG A 130 21.18 7.33 4.66
C ARG A 130 22.38 8.21 4.28
N GLY A 131 22.66 9.26 5.05
CA GLY A 131 23.68 10.27 4.70
C GLY A 131 23.35 11.07 3.45
N LEU A 132 22.09 11.08 2.99
CA LEU A 132 21.70 11.74 1.75
C LEU A 132 21.30 13.21 2.02
N PRO A 133 21.52 14.13 1.06
CA PRO A 133 20.97 15.48 1.15
C PRO A 133 19.44 15.44 1.24
N ALA A 134 18.85 16.16 2.20
CA ALA A 134 17.40 16.19 2.39
C ALA A 134 16.64 16.62 1.13
N ALA A 135 17.18 17.58 0.37
CA ALA A 135 16.60 18.02 -0.91
C ALA A 135 16.52 16.90 -1.95
N LYS A 136 17.51 15.99 -1.98
CA LYS A 136 17.52 14.85 -2.90
C LYS A 136 16.42 13.86 -2.51
N VAL A 137 16.32 13.50 -1.23
CA VAL A 137 15.26 12.61 -0.72
C VAL A 137 13.87 13.22 -0.95
N GLN A 138 13.72 14.52 -0.72
CA GLN A 138 12.48 15.25 -0.99
C GLN A 138 12.10 15.20 -2.48
N SER A 139 13.06 15.43 -3.38
CA SER A 139 12.82 15.35 -4.83
C SER A 139 12.37 13.95 -5.26
N LEU A 140 12.92 12.91 -4.65
CA LEU A 140 12.52 11.53 -4.92
C LEU A 140 11.06 11.29 -4.49
N VAL A 141 10.67 11.74 -3.29
CA VAL A 141 9.28 11.67 -2.82
C VAL A 141 8.34 12.38 -3.79
N LEU A 142 8.67 13.60 -4.21
CA LEU A 142 7.84 14.39 -5.12
C LEU A 142 7.73 13.75 -6.52
N SER A 143 8.79 13.13 -7.03
CA SER A 143 8.78 12.43 -8.33
C SER A 143 7.89 11.17 -8.33
N ARG A 144 7.63 10.60 -7.15
CA ARG A 144 6.78 9.42 -6.97
C ARG A 144 5.35 9.77 -6.58
N ARG A 145 5.01 11.05 -6.52
CA ARG A 145 3.65 11.50 -6.21
C ARG A 145 2.66 10.94 -7.24
N GLN A 146 1.56 10.45 -6.74
CA GLN A 146 0.41 10.02 -7.51
C GLN A 146 -0.76 10.91 -7.09
N ALA A 147 -1.52 11.38 -8.08
CA ALA A 147 -2.72 12.18 -7.85
C ALA A 147 -3.86 11.54 -8.63
N GLY A 148 -4.93 11.15 -7.92
CA GLY A 148 -6.19 10.78 -8.55
C GLY A 148 -7.03 12.02 -8.84
N ILE A 149 -8.00 11.90 -9.75
CA ILE A 149 -8.99 12.97 -10.00
C ILE A 149 -9.85 13.23 -8.75
N LEU A 150 -10.11 12.19 -7.95
CA LEU A 150 -11.02 12.22 -6.80
C LEU A 150 -10.30 12.07 -5.45
N GLY A 151 -8.97 11.96 -5.44
CA GLY A 151 -8.21 11.55 -4.26
C GLY A 151 -7.07 12.51 -3.89
N PRO A 152 -6.60 12.47 -2.64
CA PRO A 152 -5.45 13.25 -2.21
C PRO A 152 -4.17 12.78 -2.92
N GLN A 153 -3.14 13.63 -2.91
CA GLN A 153 -1.82 13.22 -3.39
C GLN A 153 -1.20 12.20 -2.45
N VAL A 154 -0.79 11.06 -3.00
CA VAL A 154 -0.21 9.94 -2.26
C VAL A 154 1.10 9.49 -2.90
N VAL A 155 1.86 8.69 -2.16
CA VAL A 155 3.03 7.96 -2.64
C VAL A 155 2.92 6.51 -2.22
N ASN A 156 3.28 5.61 -3.13
CA ASN A 156 3.37 4.19 -2.82
C ASN A 156 4.67 3.91 -2.07
N VAL A 157 4.56 3.39 -0.83
CA VAL A 157 5.71 3.29 0.09
C VAL A 157 6.72 2.24 -0.36
N LEU A 158 6.26 1.09 -0.85
CA LEU A 158 7.14 0.04 -1.36
C LEU A 158 7.95 0.53 -2.57
N LEU A 159 7.27 1.13 -3.56
CA LEU A 159 7.94 1.67 -4.74
C LEU A 159 8.90 2.82 -4.41
N LEU A 160 8.55 3.66 -3.43
CA LEU A 160 9.43 4.72 -2.95
C LEU A 160 10.69 4.16 -2.28
N ASN A 161 10.56 3.16 -1.40
CA ASN A 161 11.69 2.52 -0.75
C ASN A 161 12.60 1.80 -1.75
N LEU A 162 12.02 1.10 -2.74
CA LEU A 162 12.80 0.48 -3.82
C LEU A 162 13.52 1.50 -4.70
N ALA A 163 12.92 2.67 -4.92
CA ALA A 163 13.60 3.75 -5.63
C ALA A 163 14.74 4.33 -4.79
N LEU A 164 14.55 4.44 -3.47
CA LEU A 164 15.55 4.91 -2.53
C LEU A 164 16.73 3.92 -2.41
N ASP A 165 16.50 2.62 -2.54
CA ASP A 165 17.57 1.59 -2.48
C ASP A 165 18.48 1.59 -3.71
N LYS A 166 18.06 2.25 -4.81
CA LYS A 166 18.92 2.50 -5.97
C LYS A 166 19.86 3.68 -5.75
N GLU A 167 19.61 4.49 -4.72
CA GLU A 167 20.51 5.58 -4.34
C GLU A 167 21.59 5.04 -3.40
N PRO A 168 22.88 5.27 -3.69
CA PRO A 168 23.96 4.82 -2.82
C PRO A 168 23.87 5.54 -1.47
N TYR A 169 24.14 4.81 -0.38
CA TYR A 169 24.41 5.43 0.91
C TYR A 169 25.62 6.35 0.77
N ALA A 170 25.51 7.59 1.24
CA ALA A 170 26.71 8.41 1.38
C ALA A 170 27.55 7.78 2.50
N ARG A 171 28.79 7.43 2.18
CA ARG A 171 29.76 6.94 3.16
C ARG A 171 30.20 8.05 4.09
#